data_AF-W6APG5-F1
#
_entry.id   AF-W6APG5-F1
#
_cell.length_a   1.000
_cell.length_b   1.000
_cell.length_c   1.000
_cell.angle_alpha   90.00
_cell.angle_beta   90.00
_cell.angle_gamma   90.00
#
_symmetry.space_group_name_H-M   'P 1'
#
loop_
_entity.id
_entity.type
_entity.pdbx_description
1 polymer ?
#
loop_
_entity_poly.entity_id
_entity_poly.type
_entity_poly.pdbx_seq_one_letter_code
_entity_poly.pdbx_strand_id
1 'polypeptide(L)'
;MFTASGYKDLFSGLMYIENKDNIQKTPKQLPILFLSDKMNPVGKFGKMVIKTHKNYLKYGYQANIKLYNEIRHEILNEKDKGEVYQDILAFYNSNI
;
A
#
# COMPACT_ATOMS: atom_id res chain seq x y z
N MET A 1 -16.65 10.77 14.70
CA MET A 1 -17.56 10.29 13.64
C MET A 1 -17.36 11.16 12.42
N PHE A 2 -17.16 10.62 11.22
CA PHE A 2 -16.98 11.43 10.01
C PHE A 2 -18.29 12.13 9.61
N THR A 3 -18.17 13.29 8.97
CA THR A 3 -19.32 13.99 8.38
C THR A 3 -19.77 13.29 7.09
N ALA A 4 -21.00 13.54 6.65
CA ALA A 4 -21.48 13.03 5.36
C ALA A 4 -20.56 13.44 4.19
N SER A 5 -20.08 14.68 4.20
CA SER A 5 -19.08 15.16 3.24
C SER A 5 -17.76 14.40 3.36
N GLY A 6 -17.27 14.14 4.58
CA GLY A 6 -16.06 13.35 4.80
C GLY A 6 -16.15 11.93 4.23
N TYR A 7 -17.29 11.25 4.38
CA TYR A 7 -17.52 9.96 3.74
C TYR A 7 -17.57 10.07 2.21
N LYS A 8 -18.27 11.08 1.68
CA LYS A 8 -18.33 11.33 0.23
C LYS A 8 -16.93 11.51 -0.36
N ASP A 9 -16.09 12.30 0.30
CA ASP A 9 -14.73 12.59 -0.17
C ASP A 9 -13.85 11.34 -0.08
N LEU A 10 -13.93 10.58 1.01
CA LEU A 10 -13.21 9.31 1.18
C LEU A 10 -13.55 8.33 0.07
N PHE A 11 -14.84 8.04 -0.17
CA PHE A 11 -15.25 7.06 -1.18
C PHE A 11 -14.97 7.55 -2.61
N SER A 12 -15.11 8.86 -2.87
CA SER A 12 -14.74 9.43 -4.17
C SER A 12 -13.24 9.29 -4.43
N GLY A 13 -12.41 9.52 -3.42
CA GLY A 13 -10.96 9.28 -3.47
C GLY A 13 -10.63 7.82 -3.73
N LEU A 14 -11.27 6.89 -3.03
CA LEU A 14 -11.07 5.45 -3.24
C LEU A 14 -11.42 5.02 -4.67
N MET A 15 -12.56 5.46 -5.20
CA MET A 15 -12.94 5.18 -6.59
C MET A 15 -11.95 5.78 -7.60
N TYR A 16 -11.42 6.96 -7.31
CA TYR A 16 -10.42 7.60 -8.17
C TYR A 16 -9.11 6.82 -8.21
N ILE A 17 -8.56 6.40 -7.06
CA ILE A 17 -7.26 5.70 -7.00
C ILE A 17 -7.32 4.24 -7.46
N GLU A 18 -8.49 3.60 -7.39
CA GLU A 18 -8.67 2.22 -7.90
C GLU A 18 -8.91 2.18 -9.43
N ASN A 19 -9.24 3.32 -10.05
CA ASN A 19 -9.45 3.39 -11.49
C ASN A 19 -8.13 3.12 -12.25
N LYS A 20 -8.17 2.14 -13.16
CA LYS A 20 -7.03 1.74 -14.01
C LYS A 20 -6.38 2.92 -14.74
N ASP A 21 -7.17 3.81 -15.32
CA ASP A 21 -6.64 4.93 -16.12
C ASP A 21 -5.90 5.93 -15.22
N ASN A 22 -6.30 6.05 -13.96
CA ASN A 22 -5.58 6.88 -12.98
C ASN A 22 -4.34 6.19 -12.45
N ILE A 23 -4.38 4.87 -12.19
CA ILE A 23 -3.18 4.09 -11.83
C ILE A 23 -2.12 4.23 -12.92
N GLN A 24 -2.51 4.20 -14.20
CA GLN A 24 -1.58 4.31 -15.32
C GLN A 24 -0.93 5.70 -15.47
N LYS A 25 -1.48 6.74 -14.82
CA LYS A 25 -0.86 8.07 -14.77
C LYS A 25 0.31 8.13 -13.79
N THR A 26 0.48 7.14 -12.90
CA THR A 26 1.67 7.05 -12.04
C THR A 26 2.93 6.98 -12.90
N PRO A 27 3.99 7.76 -12.62
CA PRO A 27 5.23 7.72 -13.39
C PRO A 27 5.81 6.31 -13.44
N LYS A 28 6.11 5.80 -14.65
CA LYS A 28 6.56 4.41 -14.85
C LYS A 28 7.89 4.09 -14.19
N GLN A 29 8.73 5.11 -14.02
CA GLN A 29 10.06 4.99 -13.42
C GLN A 29 10.02 5.08 -11.90
N LEU A 30 8.86 5.37 -11.30
CA LEU A 30 8.71 5.47 -9.86
C LEU A 30 8.75 4.06 -9.25
N PRO A 31 9.75 3.75 -8.41
CA PRO A 31 9.78 2.48 -7.70
C PRO A 31 8.73 2.52 -6.60
N ILE A 32 7.97 1.43 -6.46
CA ILE A 32 6.85 1.34 -5.51
C ILE A 32 7.10 0.19 -4.54
N LEU A 33 6.84 0.43 -3.25
CA LEU A 33 6.84 -0.61 -2.21
C LEU A 33 5.46 -0.66 -1.54
N PHE A 34 4.83 -1.82 -1.58
CA PHE A 34 3.61 -2.11 -0.82
C PHE A 34 3.96 -2.79 0.49
N LEU A 35 3.50 -2.22 1.61
CA LEU A 35 3.69 -2.77 2.95
C LEU A 35 2.34 -3.03 3.61
N SER A 36 2.17 -4.18 4.25
CA SER A 36 0.94 -4.49 5.00
C SER A 36 1.16 -5.63 5.99
N ASP A 37 0.30 -5.71 7.00
CA ASP A 37 0.21 -6.89 7.87
C ASP A 37 -0.75 -7.93 7.28
N LYS A 38 -0.36 -9.20 7.35
CA LYS A 38 -1.19 -10.32 6.88
C LYS A 38 -2.41 -10.56 7.76
N MET A 39 -2.41 -10.11 9.00
CA MET A 39 -3.51 -10.28 9.93
C MET A 39 -4.48 -9.09 9.96
N ASN A 40 -4.22 -8.05 9.17
CA ASN A 40 -5.07 -6.87 9.10
C ASN A 40 -6.38 -7.16 8.30
N PRO A 41 -7.56 -7.11 8.96
CA PRO A 41 -8.85 -7.39 8.35
C PRO A 41 -9.29 -6.31 7.34
N VAL A 42 -8.82 -5.06 7.49
CA VAL A 42 -9.11 -3.97 6.53
C VAL A 42 -8.57 -4.33 5.14
N GLY A 43 -7.37 -4.92 5.08
CA GLY A 43 -6.75 -5.41 3.85
C GLY A 43 -7.26 -6.77 3.37
N LYS A 44 -8.33 -7.31 3.98
CA LYS A 44 -8.75 -8.71 3.85
C LYS A 44 -7.61 -9.70 4.08
N PHE A 45 -6.87 -9.53 5.17
CA PHE A 45 -5.74 -10.38 5.54
C PHE A 45 -4.64 -10.39 4.46
N GLY A 46 -4.21 -9.20 4.06
CA GLY A 46 -3.23 -8.98 2.99
C GLY A 46 -3.73 -9.19 1.55
N LYS A 47 -4.88 -9.83 1.33
CA LYS A 47 -5.37 -10.17 -0.02
C LYS A 47 -5.56 -8.95 -0.92
N MET A 48 -6.06 -7.84 -0.38
CA MET A 48 -6.27 -6.62 -1.16
C MET A 48 -4.95 -5.97 -1.59
N VAL A 49 -3.96 -5.94 -0.70
CA VAL A 49 -2.63 -5.39 -1.02
C VAL A 49 -1.92 -6.23 -2.08
N ILE A 50 -2.02 -7.57 -1.99
CA ILE A 50 -1.52 -8.48 -3.03
C ILE A 50 -2.20 -8.22 -4.37
N LYS A 51 -3.53 -8.00 -4.37
CA LYS A 51 -4.27 -7.68 -5.60
C LYS A 51 -3.78 -6.37 -6.22
N THR A 52 -3.60 -5.33 -5.42
CA THR A 52 -3.10 -4.03 -5.88
C THR A 52 -1.68 -4.16 -6.43
N HIS A 53 -0.78 -4.84 -5.71
CA HIS A 53 0.58 -5.12 -6.19
C HIS A 53 0.59 -5.82 -7.55
N LYS A 54 -0.23 -6.88 -7.72
CA LYS A 54 -0.38 -7.59 -9.01
C LYS A 54 -0.89 -6.68 -10.13
N ASN A 55 -1.81 -5.75 -9.85
CA ASN A 55 -2.28 -4.79 -10.83
C ASN A 55 -1.15 -3.86 -11.31
N TYR A 56 -0.34 -3.36 -10.38
CA TYR A 56 0.81 -2.52 -10.72
C TYR A 56 1.86 -3.30 -11.54
N LEU A 57 2.18 -4.54 -11.16
CA LEU A 57 3.06 -5.39 -11.98
C LEU A 57 2.50 -5.62 -13.39
N LYS A 58 1.19 -5.91 -13.51
CA LYS A 58 0.51 -6.09 -14.80
C LYS A 58 0.60 -4.85 -15.71
N TYR A 59 0.67 -3.66 -15.13
CA TYR A 59 0.79 -2.40 -15.87
C TYR A 59 2.25 -1.95 -16.09
N GLY A 60 3.22 -2.82 -15.82
CA GLY A 60 4.64 -2.59 -16.10
C GLY A 60 5.36 -1.71 -15.07
N TYR A 61 4.86 -1.62 -13.84
CA TYR A 61 5.54 -0.89 -12.77
C TYR A 61 6.56 -1.77 -12.04
N GLN A 62 7.68 -1.18 -11.62
CA GLN A 62 8.58 -1.79 -10.65
C GLN A 62 7.97 -1.69 -9.25
N ALA A 63 7.23 -2.72 -8.86
CA ALA A 63 6.52 -2.78 -7.60
C ALA A 63 6.99 -3.94 -6.73
N ASN A 64 7.50 -3.62 -5.54
CA ASN A 64 7.88 -4.56 -4.49
C ASN A 64 6.73 -4.69 -3.47
N ILE A 65 6.69 -5.82 -2.76
CA ILE A 65 5.72 -6.04 -1.68
C ILE A 65 6.40 -6.76 -0.51
N LYS A 66 6.14 -6.30 0.72
CA LYS A 66 6.46 -7.03 1.94
C LYS A 66 5.22 -7.12 2.82
N LEU A 67 4.94 -8.34 3.27
CA LEU A 67 3.81 -8.65 4.14
C LEU A 67 4.33 -9.20 5.46
N TYR A 68 4.07 -8.48 6.55
CA TYR A 68 4.49 -8.85 7.89
C TYR A 68 3.53 -9.88 8.49
N ASN A 69 4.07 -10.75 9.34
CA ASN A 69 3.26 -11.62 10.18
C ASN A 69 3.16 -10.98 11.56
N GLU A 70 1.97 -10.99 12.18
CA GLU A 70 1.77 -10.66 13.60
C GLU A 70 2.01 -9.19 14.00
N ILE A 71 2.18 -8.27 13.05
CA ILE A 71 2.28 -6.82 13.31
C ILE A 71 0.90 -6.17 13.20
N ARG A 72 0.04 -6.38 14.21
CA ARG A 72 -1.32 -5.81 14.40
C ARG A 72 -1.89 -4.96 13.24
N HIS A 73 -2.34 -3.71 13.44
CA HIS A 73 -3.07 -2.98 12.38
C HIS A 73 -2.24 -1.84 11.77
N GLU A 74 -1.46 -1.14 12.59
CA GLU A 74 -0.68 0.03 12.16
C GLU A 74 0.81 -0.28 12.18
N ILE A 75 1.30 -1.00 11.18
CA ILE A 75 2.68 -1.52 11.12
C ILE A 75 3.79 -0.48 11.40
N LEU A 76 3.53 0.80 11.14
CA LEU A 76 4.45 1.91 11.40
C LEU A 76 4.45 2.40 12.86
N ASN A 77 3.44 2.03 13.64
CA ASN A 77 3.18 2.50 15.01
C ASN A 77 3.21 1.36 16.05
N GLU A 78 3.27 0.10 15.62
CA GLU A 78 3.39 -1.04 16.52
C GLU A 78 4.78 -1.18 17.16
N LYS A 79 4.93 -2.09 18.13
CA LYS A 79 6.19 -2.32 18.86
C LYS A 79 7.36 -2.66 17.94
N ASP A 80 7.10 -3.46 16.91
CA ASP A 80 8.09 -3.97 15.96
C ASP A 80 8.31 -3.05 14.75
N LYS A 81 7.84 -1.79 14.82
CA LYS A 81 8.01 -0.77 13.76
C LYS A 81 9.46 -0.59 13.29
N GLY A 82 10.44 -0.94 14.12
CA GLY A 82 11.86 -0.91 13.76
C GLY A 82 12.18 -1.75 12.52
N GLU A 83 11.60 -2.94 12.40
CA GLU A 83 11.77 -3.77 11.19
C GLU A 83 11.21 -3.06 9.96
N VAL A 84 10.00 -2.51 10.09
CA VAL A 84 9.31 -1.80 9.01
C VAL A 84 10.11 -0.61 8.52
N TYR A 85 10.69 0.17 9.44
CA TYR A 85 11.57 1.29 9.07
C TYR A 85 12.85 0.85 8.37
N GLN A 86 13.46 -0.27 8.79
CA GLN A 86 14.64 -0.81 8.13
C GLN A 86 14.33 -1.25 6.70
N ASP A 87 13.17 -1.89 6.46
CA ASP A 87 12.76 -2.26 5.11
C ASP A 87 12.49 -1.03 4.21
N ILE A 88 11.86 0.01 4.77
CA ILE A 88 11.65 1.28 4.06
C ILE A 88 13.00 1.91 3.70
N LEU A 89 13.93 1.96 4.64
CA LEU A 89 15.27 2.53 4.42
C LEU A 89 16.06 1.73 3.39
N ALA A 90 16.02 0.39 3.45
CA ALA A 90 16.66 -0.47 2.46
C ALA A 90 16.06 -0.29 1.05
N PHE A 91 14.73 -0.17 0.96
CA PHE A 91 14.06 0.14 -0.29
C PHE A 91 14.45 1.51 -0.83
N TYR A 92 14.47 2.54 0.01
CA TYR A 92 14.90 3.89 -0.36
C TYR A 92 16.33 3.89 -0.91
N ASN A 93 17.28 3.30 -0.18
CA ASN A 93 18.69 3.26 -0.56
C ASN A 93 18.98 2.45 -1.83
N SER A 94 18.12 1.48 -2.19
CA SER A 94 18.29 0.67 -3.41
C SER A 94 17.70 1.30 -4.68
N ASN A 95 17.02 2.45 -4.54
CA ASN A 95 16.28 3.10 -5.61
C ASN A 95 16.67 4.58 -5.78
N ILE A 96 17.81 4.99 -5.21
CA ILE A 96 18.46 6.30 -5.36
C ILE A 96 19.78 6.12 -6.06
#